data_AF-A0A9C9YV63-F1
#
_entry.id   AF-A0A9C9YV63-F1
#
_cell.length_a   1.000
_cell.length_b   1.000
_cell.length_c   1.000
_cell.angle_alpha   90.00
_cell.angle_beta   90.00
_cell.angle_gamma   90.00
#
_symmetry.space_group_name_H-M   'P 1'
#
loop_
_entity.id
_entity.type
_entity.pdbx_description
1 polymer ?
#
loop_
_entity_poly.entity_id
_entity_poly.type
_entity_poly.pdbx_seq_one_letter_code
_entity_poly.pdbx_strand_id
1 'polypeptide(L)'
;MSVKLEDYSEFLETVPALRDVLEGSFHEAAHIMSPTGLQAWLDGAVALHKLGRGEDLVITYLQEMPLVAREVGEDVIDDCVTAAMKLASMTSGEVIGLLFGSLPAVARNLGDAHLLRGYLTFIHQFASTAARGLRPMLGHIDELLTKLTLSGLRRWANFGAQAYRRDFDNLTAYFNLESVDSRAVLQKERRGVLFIRVQRKLNFYLRALWGRDFFLRPTGADYTDFRPYIEHRILHLPDAVDDIGPEDRRIPGLELYRATAAHMAAHMMYTTGPLSAEQLSPAQMFFIGLLEDARVEYRAAKDFPGLKRLWLSLMRIEPEERPEHESMPLLSHIAHMLLDPAVTLDDAEITALTNKFHEQIEERQDDNRFSWHLGLELFNLFSARKAVPSLRILERIAIPYRDDNRYIWDFEEFSWESETEYVPASQRQIRKQVSAIEMANEVDCELAGDDAQEIWVCSTNFRPYEDDLTDSQISFNDMWGKEPVSDPFHYPEWDYQIQLHRPDWVTVYEHRPKRGDPEQIDQILLEYRPIAHRIKQIIDLLTPEGVQRIRNMEDGDEIDINAAVDAMIAIRMGEQPNPRITMRRSEE
;
A
#
# COMPACT_ATOMS: atom_id res chain seq x y z
N MET A 1 -10.38 20.83 8.97
CA MET A 1 -11.39 21.00 10.04
C MET A 1 -10.82 20.37 11.30
N SER A 2 -10.86 21.05 12.45
CA SER A 2 -10.45 20.46 13.74
C SER A 2 -11.69 19.99 14.49
N VAL A 3 -11.70 18.76 14.98
CA VAL A 3 -12.79 18.21 15.80
C VAL A 3 -12.87 18.98 17.13
N LYS A 4 -14.06 19.47 17.48
CA LYS A 4 -14.30 20.18 18.75
C LYS A 4 -14.98 19.24 19.74
N LEU A 5 -14.30 18.90 20.83
CA LEU A 5 -14.84 18.06 21.90
C LEU A 5 -16.09 18.67 22.57
N GLU A 6 -16.23 20.00 22.50
CA GLU A 6 -17.40 20.75 22.99
C GLU A 6 -18.71 20.25 22.37
N ASP A 7 -18.67 19.82 21.11
CA ASP A 7 -19.84 19.32 20.36
C ASP A 7 -20.35 17.98 20.92
N TYR A 8 -19.55 17.29 21.74
CA TYR A 8 -19.88 16.00 22.36
C TYR A 8 -20.13 16.11 23.87
N SER A 9 -20.19 17.33 24.43
CA SER A 9 -20.37 17.58 25.86
C SER A 9 -21.60 16.90 26.46
N GLU A 10 -22.76 16.96 25.80
CA GLU A 10 -23.99 16.31 26.26
C GLU A 10 -23.83 14.78 26.38
N PHE A 11 -23.08 14.16 25.47
CA PHE A 11 -22.78 12.73 25.50
C PHE A 11 -21.75 12.38 26.58
N LEU A 12 -20.79 13.26 26.86
CA LEU A 12 -19.77 13.03 27.89
C LEU A 12 -20.33 13.24 29.31
N GLU A 13 -21.39 14.04 29.45
CA GLU A 13 -22.05 14.29 30.74
C GLU A 13 -22.99 13.15 31.16
N THR A 14 -23.48 12.32 30.23
CA THR A 14 -24.38 11.20 30.58
C THR A 14 -23.68 10.06 31.31
N VAL A 15 -22.37 9.87 31.11
CA VAL A 15 -21.58 8.83 31.78
C VAL A 15 -20.19 9.37 32.14
N PRO A 16 -19.94 9.70 33.42
CA PRO A 16 -18.66 10.28 33.86
C PRO A 16 -17.43 9.43 33.49
N ALA A 17 -17.56 8.09 33.50
CA ALA A 17 -16.49 7.18 33.13
C ALA A 17 -16.07 7.30 31.65
N LEU A 18 -16.96 7.75 30.75
CA LEU A 18 -16.62 7.97 29.35
C LEU A 18 -15.67 9.15 29.16
N ARG A 19 -15.71 10.14 30.04
CA ARG A 19 -14.82 11.30 29.96
C ARG A 19 -13.37 10.91 30.22
N ASP A 20 -13.12 10.17 31.30
CA ASP A 20 -11.78 9.71 31.66
C ASP A 20 -11.20 8.77 30.59
N VAL A 21 -12.04 7.88 30.05
CA VAL A 21 -11.66 6.98 28.94
C VAL A 21 -11.35 7.78 27.67
N LEU A 22 -12.19 8.76 27.34
CA LEU A 22 -11.97 9.58 26.14
C LEU A 22 -10.69 10.40 26.28
N GLU A 23 -10.44 11.06 27.42
CA GLU A 23 -9.21 11.82 27.65
C GLU A 23 -7.96 10.94 27.52
N GLY A 24 -8.03 9.69 28.01
CA GLY A 24 -6.95 8.70 27.87
C GLY A 24 -6.72 8.24 26.43
N SER A 25 -7.79 7.95 25.68
CA SER A 25 -7.68 7.41 24.31
C SER A 25 -7.55 8.47 23.22
N PHE A 26 -8.04 9.69 23.44
CA PHE A 26 -8.14 10.73 22.40
C PHE A 26 -6.77 11.16 21.87
N HIS A 27 -5.76 11.27 22.75
CA HIS A 27 -4.42 11.65 22.30
C HIS A 27 -3.83 10.60 21.37
N GLU A 28 -3.93 9.30 21.71
CA GLU A 28 -3.47 8.22 20.83
C GLU A 28 -4.29 8.17 19.53
N ALA A 29 -5.61 8.29 19.63
CA ALA A 29 -6.52 8.37 18.49
C ALA A 29 -6.14 9.51 17.52
N ALA A 30 -5.78 10.69 18.04
CA ALA A 30 -5.43 11.85 17.23
C ALA A 30 -4.07 11.74 16.54
N HIS A 31 -3.17 10.89 17.03
CA HIS A 31 -1.92 10.55 16.32
C HIS A 31 -2.14 9.54 15.20
N ILE A 32 -3.19 8.72 15.31
CA ILE A 32 -3.47 7.62 14.39
C ILE A 32 -4.45 8.02 13.29
N MET A 33 -5.42 8.89 13.57
CA MET A 33 -6.53 9.18 12.66
C MET A 33 -6.51 10.62 12.16
N SER A 34 -7.02 10.82 10.96
CA SER A 34 -7.30 12.14 10.42
C SER A 34 -8.43 12.82 11.20
N PRO A 35 -8.64 14.14 11.04
CA PRO A 35 -9.78 14.81 11.66
C PRO A 35 -11.13 14.21 11.25
N THR A 36 -11.25 13.70 10.02
CA THR A 36 -12.44 12.97 9.56
C THR A 36 -12.59 11.62 10.24
N GLY A 37 -11.51 10.86 10.41
CA GLY A 37 -11.53 9.59 11.15
C GLY A 37 -11.87 9.78 12.63
N LEU A 38 -11.32 10.81 13.28
CA LEU A 38 -11.67 11.19 14.66
C LEU A 38 -13.15 11.53 14.81
N GLN A 39 -13.71 12.26 13.85
CA GLN A 39 -15.14 12.57 13.85
C GLN A 39 -15.98 11.30 13.72
N ALA A 40 -15.67 10.44 12.74
CA ALA A 40 -16.35 9.15 12.57
C ALA A 40 -16.26 8.27 13.83
N TRP A 41 -15.10 8.27 14.48
CA TRP A 41 -14.89 7.55 15.72
C TRP A 41 -15.81 8.05 16.84
N LEU A 42 -15.87 9.36 17.10
CA LEU A 42 -16.74 9.94 18.12
C LEU A 42 -18.23 9.78 17.78
N ASP A 43 -18.62 10.00 16.53
CA ASP A 43 -20.00 9.82 16.06
C ASP A 43 -20.45 8.36 16.23
N GLY A 44 -19.54 7.40 15.98
CA GLY A 44 -19.75 5.99 16.27
C GLY A 44 -19.98 5.68 17.74
N ALA A 45 -19.24 6.32 18.66
CA ALA A 45 -19.45 6.17 20.10
C ALA A 45 -20.83 6.68 20.54
N VAL A 46 -21.24 7.85 20.02
CA VAL A 46 -22.57 8.42 20.25
C VAL A 46 -23.66 7.47 19.71
N ALA A 47 -23.46 6.90 18.53
CA ALA A 47 -24.42 5.96 17.93
C ALA A 47 -24.56 4.69 18.79
N LEU A 48 -23.44 4.12 19.27
CA LEU A 48 -23.46 2.95 20.15
C LEU A 48 -24.08 3.25 21.51
N HIS A 49 -23.90 4.45 22.05
CA HIS A 49 -24.57 4.87 23.28
C HIS A 49 -26.10 4.96 23.10
N LYS A 50 -26.57 5.57 22.01
CA LYS A 50 -28.00 5.65 21.68
C LYS A 50 -28.66 4.29 21.49
N LEU A 51 -27.88 3.23 21.22
CA LEU A 51 -28.37 1.86 21.14
C LEU A 51 -28.87 1.32 22.51
N GLY A 52 -28.41 1.91 23.63
CA GLY A 52 -28.87 1.56 24.97
C GLY A 52 -28.48 0.14 25.42
N ARG A 53 -27.32 -0.36 24.95
CA ARG A 53 -26.86 -1.75 25.18
C ARG A 53 -25.78 -1.89 26.26
N GLY A 54 -25.65 -0.90 27.14
CA GLY A 54 -24.66 -0.86 28.22
C GLY A 54 -23.47 0.03 27.90
N GLU A 55 -22.86 0.58 28.95
CA GLU A 55 -21.77 1.57 28.85
C GLU A 55 -20.44 0.91 28.48
N ASP A 56 -20.20 -0.32 28.97
CA ASP A 56 -18.99 -1.10 28.68
C ASP A 56 -18.74 -1.29 27.18
N LEU A 57 -19.80 -1.40 26.37
CA LEU A 57 -19.71 -1.48 24.92
C LEU A 57 -19.06 -0.21 24.33
N VAL A 58 -19.53 0.96 24.77
CA VAL A 58 -19.06 2.26 24.28
C VAL A 58 -17.62 2.50 24.74
N ILE A 59 -17.31 2.15 26.00
CA ILE A 59 -15.95 2.20 26.56
C ILE A 59 -15.00 1.33 25.73
N THR A 60 -15.37 0.07 25.49
CA THR A 60 -14.55 -0.87 24.71
C THR A 60 -14.33 -0.34 23.29
N TYR A 61 -15.36 0.19 22.64
CA TYR A 61 -15.23 0.81 21.32
C TYR A 61 -14.24 1.98 21.31
N LEU A 62 -14.34 2.89 22.28
CA LEU A 62 -13.44 4.05 22.38
C LEU A 62 -11.98 3.61 22.61
N GLN A 63 -11.75 2.56 23.39
CA GLN A 63 -10.39 2.07 23.66
C GLN A 63 -9.78 1.31 22.48
N GLU A 64 -10.57 0.46 21.83
CA GLU A 64 -10.02 -0.52 20.88
C GLU A 64 -10.00 -0.05 19.43
N MET A 65 -10.93 0.82 19.02
CA MET A 65 -11.01 1.25 17.62
C MET A 65 -9.79 2.03 17.11
N PRO A 66 -9.11 2.89 17.90
CA PRO A 66 -7.86 3.49 17.46
C PRO A 66 -6.80 2.44 17.10
N LEU A 67 -6.73 1.34 17.84
CA LEU A 67 -5.82 0.23 17.54
C LEU A 67 -6.21 -0.48 16.24
N VAL A 68 -7.51 -0.66 15.98
CA VAL A 68 -8.00 -1.22 14.71
C VAL A 68 -7.63 -0.30 13.55
N ALA A 69 -7.87 1.00 13.67
CA ALA A 69 -7.57 1.99 12.64
C ALA A 69 -6.08 2.03 12.30
N ARG A 70 -5.21 1.85 13.31
CA ARG A 70 -3.75 1.76 13.10
C ARG A 70 -3.33 0.57 12.24
N GLU A 71 -3.99 -0.57 12.40
CA GLU A 71 -3.58 -1.81 11.72
C GLU A 71 -4.12 -1.92 10.28
N VAL A 72 -5.34 -1.42 10.01
CA VAL A 72 -5.99 -1.62 8.70
C VAL A 72 -6.51 -0.35 8.02
N GLY A 73 -6.44 0.82 8.68
CA GLY A 73 -6.95 2.09 8.17
C GLY A 73 -8.21 2.57 8.91
N GLU A 74 -8.45 3.88 8.89
CA GLU A 74 -9.60 4.53 9.56
C GLU A 74 -10.94 4.38 8.81
N ASP A 75 -10.90 3.96 7.54
CA ASP A 75 -12.07 3.75 6.69
C ASP A 75 -12.98 2.61 7.15
N VAL A 76 -12.49 1.75 8.05
CA VAL A 76 -13.27 0.62 8.61
C VAL A 76 -14.11 1.00 9.82
N ILE A 77 -13.97 2.23 10.36
CA ILE A 77 -14.66 2.65 11.59
C ILE A 77 -16.18 2.55 11.41
N ASP A 78 -16.70 3.14 10.32
CA ASP A 78 -18.13 3.11 10.00
C ASP A 78 -18.64 1.69 9.72
N ASP A 79 -17.80 0.84 9.10
CA ASP A 79 -18.12 -0.56 8.85
C ASP A 79 -18.29 -1.33 10.18
N CYS A 80 -17.41 -1.09 11.15
CA CYS A 80 -17.46 -1.72 12.47
C CYS A 80 -18.70 -1.29 13.26
N VAL A 81 -19.03 0.01 13.26
CA VAL A 81 -20.25 0.54 13.88
C VAL A 81 -21.49 -0.05 13.19
N THR A 82 -21.51 -0.08 11.86
CA THR A 82 -22.61 -0.66 11.08
C THR A 82 -22.80 -2.15 11.39
N ALA A 83 -21.71 -2.91 11.52
CA ALA A 83 -21.75 -4.32 11.89
C ALA A 83 -22.34 -4.52 13.30
N ALA A 84 -21.93 -3.69 14.27
CA ALA A 84 -22.49 -3.70 15.62
C ALA A 84 -24.01 -3.41 15.62
N MET A 85 -24.46 -2.42 14.84
CA MET A 85 -25.89 -2.09 14.70
C MET A 85 -26.69 -3.27 14.13
N LYS A 86 -26.15 -3.96 13.11
CA LYS A 86 -26.80 -5.17 12.55
C LYS A 86 -26.90 -6.28 13.60
N LEU A 87 -25.84 -6.51 14.38
CA LEU A 87 -25.79 -7.55 15.42
C LEU A 87 -26.66 -7.24 16.64
N ALA A 88 -26.97 -5.97 16.91
CA ALA A 88 -27.79 -5.54 18.04
C ALA A 88 -29.22 -6.11 18.05
N SER A 89 -29.71 -6.54 16.88
CA SER A 89 -31.01 -7.20 16.76
C SER A 89 -30.98 -8.69 17.11
N MET A 90 -29.80 -9.30 17.23
CA MET A 90 -29.60 -10.75 17.29
C MET A 90 -28.82 -11.21 18.53
N THR A 91 -28.12 -10.31 19.20
CA THR A 91 -27.17 -10.61 20.28
C THR A 91 -27.26 -9.58 21.42
N SER A 92 -26.63 -9.87 22.55
CA SER A 92 -26.56 -8.95 23.69
C SER A 92 -25.45 -7.91 23.52
N GLY A 93 -25.55 -6.78 24.24
CA GLY A 93 -24.50 -5.75 24.27
C GLY A 93 -23.13 -6.30 24.70
N GLU A 94 -23.10 -7.28 25.59
CA GLU A 94 -21.89 -7.99 26.01
C GLU A 94 -21.19 -8.72 24.85
N VAL A 95 -21.95 -9.32 23.93
CA VAL A 95 -21.38 -10.00 22.75
C VAL A 95 -20.81 -8.98 21.75
N ILE A 96 -21.47 -7.83 21.60
CA ILE A 96 -20.95 -6.74 20.76
C ILE A 96 -19.70 -6.12 21.40
N GLY A 97 -19.68 -5.98 22.73
CA GLY A 97 -18.49 -5.57 23.48
C GLY A 97 -17.33 -6.54 23.25
N LEU A 98 -17.58 -7.85 23.33
CA LEU A 98 -16.59 -8.88 22.99
C LEU A 98 -16.12 -8.81 21.54
N LEU A 99 -17.01 -8.49 20.59
CA LEU A 99 -16.62 -8.25 19.20
C LEU A 99 -15.58 -7.12 19.15
N PHE A 100 -15.91 -5.93 19.66
CA PHE A 100 -14.99 -4.78 19.67
C PHE A 100 -13.69 -5.09 20.42
N GLY A 101 -13.77 -5.72 21.59
CA GLY A 101 -12.59 -6.15 22.37
C GLY A 101 -11.67 -7.10 21.61
N SER A 102 -12.21 -7.85 20.65
CA SER A 102 -11.42 -8.76 19.81
C SER A 102 -10.92 -8.14 18.49
N LEU A 103 -11.51 -7.03 18.04
CA LEU A 103 -11.19 -6.44 16.74
C LEU A 103 -9.72 -6.05 16.55
N PRO A 104 -8.97 -5.53 17.55
CA PRO A 104 -7.55 -5.23 17.36
C PRO A 104 -6.74 -6.49 17.01
N ALA A 105 -7.04 -7.62 17.65
CA ALA A 105 -6.40 -8.89 17.35
C ALA A 105 -6.79 -9.38 15.95
N VAL A 106 -8.06 -9.24 15.57
CA VAL A 106 -8.54 -9.58 14.22
C VAL A 106 -7.84 -8.71 13.17
N ALA A 107 -7.83 -7.39 13.35
CA ALA A 107 -7.22 -6.42 12.44
C ALA A 107 -5.73 -6.71 12.24
N ARG A 108 -5.00 -6.98 13.31
CA ARG A 108 -3.57 -7.37 13.25
C ARG A 108 -3.32 -8.71 12.54
N ASN A 109 -4.20 -9.70 12.69
CA ASN A 109 -4.04 -11.00 12.03
C ASN A 109 -4.48 -10.99 10.56
N LEU A 110 -5.44 -10.12 10.18
CA LEU A 110 -5.90 -9.99 8.81
C LEU A 110 -5.06 -9.00 8.00
N GLY A 111 -4.67 -7.87 8.59
CA GLY A 111 -3.76 -6.87 8.02
C GLY A 111 -4.29 -6.12 6.80
N ASP A 112 -5.59 -6.20 6.49
CA ASP A 112 -6.23 -5.50 5.38
C ASP A 112 -7.70 -5.18 5.68
N ALA A 113 -8.14 -3.98 5.28
CA ALA A 113 -9.50 -3.47 5.51
C ALA A 113 -10.58 -4.30 4.81
N HIS A 114 -10.32 -4.81 3.61
CA HIS A 114 -11.27 -5.65 2.87
C HIS A 114 -11.47 -7.00 3.57
N LEU A 115 -10.39 -7.60 4.08
CA LEU A 115 -10.49 -8.82 4.89
C LEU A 115 -11.26 -8.57 6.19
N LEU A 116 -11.04 -7.42 6.86
CA LEU A 116 -11.81 -7.06 8.04
C LEU A 116 -13.31 -6.92 7.74
N ARG A 117 -13.68 -6.25 6.64
CA ARG A 117 -15.09 -6.19 6.17
C ARG A 117 -15.66 -7.58 5.89
N GLY A 118 -14.85 -8.45 5.29
CA GLY A 118 -15.19 -9.87 5.08
C GLY A 118 -15.44 -10.61 6.40
N TYR A 119 -14.65 -10.33 7.43
CA TYR A 119 -14.83 -10.86 8.78
C TYR A 119 -16.12 -10.35 9.42
N LEU A 120 -16.39 -9.04 9.40
CA LEU A 120 -17.62 -8.46 9.94
C LEU A 120 -18.87 -9.05 9.27
N THR A 121 -18.83 -9.22 7.95
CA THR A 121 -19.88 -9.89 7.17
C THR A 121 -20.08 -11.33 7.62
N PHE A 122 -18.98 -12.07 7.83
CA PHE A 122 -19.04 -13.43 8.34
C PHE A 122 -19.64 -13.49 9.74
N ILE A 123 -19.23 -12.62 10.67
CA ILE A 123 -19.79 -12.57 12.03
C ILE A 123 -21.30 -12.36 11.98
N HIS A 124 -21.79 -11.47 11.13
CA HIS A 124 -23.23 -11.25 10.97
C HIS A 124 -23.96 -12.50 10.45
N GLN A 125 -23.42 -13.16 9.41
CA GLN A 125 -23.98 -14.40 8.86
C GLN A 125 -23.93 -15.57 9.85
N PHE A 126 -22.84 -15.65 10.62
CA PHE A 126 -22.66 -16.70 11.62
C PHE A 126 -23.63 -16.50 12.79
N ALA A 127 -23.82 -15.25 13.23
CA ALA A 127 -24.80 -14.91 14.27
C ALA A 127 -26.22 -15.34 13.88
N SER A 128 -26.60 -15.27 12.60
CA SER A 128 -27.95 -15.68 12.16
C SER A 128 -28.12 -17.20 12.14
N THR A 129 -27.03 -17.94 11.99
CA THR A 129 -27.07 -19.40 11.85
C THR A 129 -26.83 -20.12 13.19
N ALA A 130 -25.92 -19.60 14.03
CA ALA A 130 -25.44 -20.25 15.24
C ALA A 130 -25.11 -19.24 16.36
N ALA A 131 -26.05 -18.36 16.71
CA ALA A 131 -25.88 -17.31 17.74
C ALA A 131 -25.24 -17.78 19.06
N ARG A 132 -25.57 -19.01 19.52
CA ARG A 132 -25.01 -19.59 20.76
C ARG A 132 -23.51 -19.88 20.68
N GLY A 133 -23.00 -20.18 19.48
CA GLY A 133 -21.58 -20.41 19.24
C GLY A 133 -20.75 -19.13 19.12
N LEU A 134 -21.39 -17.97 18.93
CA LEU A 134 -20.70 -16.71 18.65
C LEU A 134 -19.84 -16.24 19.83
N ARG A 135 -20.41 -16.19 21.04
CA ARG A 135 -19.66 -15.76 22.24
C ARG A 135 -18.45 -16.66 22.54
N PRO A 136 -18.60 -18.00 22.61
CA PRO A 136 -17.48 -18.94 22.68
C PRO A 136 -16.40 -18.67 21.63
N MET A 137 -16.79 -18.54 20.37
CA MET A 137 -15.86 -18.32 19.25
C MET A 137 -15.10 -17.01 19.40
N LEU A 138 -15.78 -15.91 19.74
CA LEU A 138 -15.13 -14.61 19.96
C LEU A 138 -14.11 -14.66 21.11
N GLY A 139 -14.34 -15.49 22.12
CA GLY A 139 -13.38 -15.73 23.21
C GLY A 139 -12.08 -16.39 22.75
N HIS A 140 -12.10 -17.09 21.61
CA HIS A 140 -10.94 -17.78 21.02
C HIS A 140 -10.50 -17.19 19.68
N ILE A 141 -11.04 -16.04 19.27
CA ILE A 141 -10.86 -15.57 17.89
C ILE A 141 -9.40 -15.20 17.56
N ASP A 142 -8.65 -14.66 18.53
CA ASP A 142 -7.23 -14.40 18.35
C ASP A 142 -6.45 -15.72 18.15
N GLU A 143 -6.71 -16.74 18.98
CA GLU A 143 -6.11 -18.06 18.81
C GLU A 143 -6.46 -18.65 17.43
N LEU A 144 -7.72 -18.53 17.00
CA LEU A 144 -8.16 -19.04 15.70
C LEU A 144 -7.46 -18.34 14.54
N LEU A 145 -7.43 -17.00 14.52
CA LEU A 145 -6.82 -16.22 13.43
C LEU A 145 -5.30 -16.23 13.45
N THR A 146 -4.65 -16.60 14.56
CA THR A 146 -3.21 -16.88 14.55
C THR A 146 -2.85 -18.13 13.73
N LYS A 147 -3.82 -19.00 13.48
CA LYS A 147 -3.67 -20.32 12.87
C LYS A 147 -4.41 -20.47 11.53
N LEU A 148 -5.50 -19.73 11.35
CA LEU A 148 -6.40 -19.83 10.21
C LEU A 148 -6.42 -18.52 9.44
N THR A 149 -6.60 -18.63 8.13
CA THR A 149 -7.07 -17.51 7.33
C THR A 149 -8.55 -17.21 7.62
N LEU A 150 -9.06 -16.08 7.14
CA LEU A 150 -10.49 -15.77 7.23
C LEU A 150 -11.35 -16.88 6.60
N SER A 151 -10.93 -17.41 5.46
CA SER A 151 -11.55 -18.55 4.78
C SER A 151 -11.54 -19.81 5.63
N GLY A 152 -10.39 -20.13 6.25
CA GLY A 152 -10.25 -21.27 7.16
C GLY A 152 -11.18 -21.14 8.37
N LEU A 153 -11.27 -19.95 8.96
CA LEU A 153 -12.20 -19.65 10.05
C LEU A 153 -13.66 -19.87 9.61
N ARG A 154 -14.05 -19.38 8.43
CA ARG A 154 -15.40 -19.56 7.87
C ARG A 154 -15.74 -21.05 7.72
N ARG A 155 -14.83 -21.85 7.14
CA ARG A 155 -15.05 -23.29 6.96
C ARG A 155 -15.12 -24.04 8.28
N TRP A 156 -14.22 -23.74 9.22
CA TRP A 156 -14.23 -24.30 10.56
C TRP A 156 -15.54 -23.98 11.31
N ALA A 157 -16.01 -22.74 11.24
CA ALA A 157 -17.24 -22.32 11.91
C ALA A 157 -18.50 -22.90 11.25
N ASN A 158 -18.55 -22.92 9.92
CA ASN A 158 -19.66 -23.52 9.18
C ASN A 158 -19.79 -25.02 9.44
N PHE A 159 -18.67 -25.74 9.54
CA PHE A 159 -18.68 -27.15 9.92
C PHE A 159 -19.31 -27.34 11.30
N GLY A 160 -18.83 -26.61 12.32
CA GLY A 160 -19.37 -26.70 13.69
C GLY A 160 -20.85 -26.38 13.77
N ALA A 161 -21.28 -25.29 13.11
CA ALA A 161 -22.68 -24.87 13.06
C ALA A 161 -23.60 -25.88 12.37
N GLN A 162 -23.10 -26.60 11.36
CA GLN A 162 -23.86 -27.63 10.65
C GLN A 162 -23.89 -28.95 11.45
N ALA A 163 -22.75 -29.39 11.96
CA ALA A 163 -22.60 -30.66 12.67
C ALA A 163 -23.43 -30.70 13.96
N TYR A 164 -23.45 -29.61 14.74
CA TYR A 164 -24.13 -29.55 16.03
C TYR A 164 -25.36 -28.62 16.04
N ARG A 165 -25.99 -28.39 14.88
CA ARG A 165 -27.14 -27.48 14.73
C ARG A 165 -28.26 -27.69 15.76
N ARG A 166 -28.48 -28.94 16.18
CA ARG A 166 -29.55 -29.36 17.11
C ARG A 166 -29.05 -29.70 18.51
N ASP A 167 -27.74 -29.69 18.73
CA ASP A 167 -27.10 -30.08 19.98
C ASP A 167 -26.32 -28.90 20.54
N PHE A 168 -26.98 -28.11 21.40
CA PHE A 168 -26.44 -26.84 21.87
C PHE A 168 -25.25 -26.99 22.83
N ASP A 169 -25.18 -28.09 23.57
CA ASP A 169 -24.08 -28.34 24.50
C ASP A 169 -22.81 -28.66 23.72
N ASN A 170 -22.90 -29.56 22.73
CA ASN A 170 -21.77 -29.87 21.85
C ASN A 170 -21.42 -28.71 20.90
N LEU A 171 -22.40 -27.90 20.49
CA LEU A 171 -22.14 -26.65 19.74
C LEU A 171 -21.25 -25.72 20.56
N THR A 172 -21.59 -25.50 21.83
CA THR A 172 -20.82 -24.63 22.73
C THR A 172 -19.41 -25.19 22.96
N ALA A 173 -19.30 -26.50 23.25
CA ALA A 173 -18.01 -27.18 23.42
C ALA A 173 -17.14 -27.13 22.15
N TYR A 174 -17.74 -27.20 20.96
CA TYR A 174 -17.01 -27.05 19.70
C TYR A 174 -16.39 -25.66 19.59
N PHE A 175 -17.17 -24.60 19.81
CA PHE A 175 -16.67 -23.22 19.67
C PHE A 175 -15.78 -22.76 20.83
N ASN A 176 -15.78 -23.45 21.96
CA ASN A 176 -14.80 -23.31 23.06
C ASN A 176 -13.49 -24.08 22.82
N LEU A 177 -13.30 -24.74 21.66
CA LEU A 177 -12.13 -25.59 21.39
C LEU A 177 -11.96 -26.77 22.38
N GLU A 178 -13.06 -27.22 22.99
CA GLU A 178 -13.07 -28.33 23.96
C GLU A 178 -13.28 -29.67 23.25
N SER A 179 -14.03 -29.70 22.15
CA SER A 179 -14.32 -30.94 21.43
C SER A 179 -13.14 -31.41 20.57
N VAL A 180 -12.98 -32.73 20.47
CA VAL A 180 -11.96 -33.36 19.61
C VAL A 180 -12.18 -32.98 18.15
N ASP A 181 -13.44 -32.98 17.71
CA ASP A 181 -13.83 -32.61 16.35
C ASP A 181 -13.44 -31.16 16.03
N SER A 182 -13.64 -30.23 16.97
CA SER A 182 -13.24 -28.83 16.81
C SER A 182 -11.75 -28.67 16.55
N ARG A 183 -10.92 -29.37 17.34
CA ARG A 183 -9.46 -29.37 17.18
C ARG A 183 -9.01 -30.06 15.90
N ALA A 184 -9.68 -31.14 15.51
CA ALA A 184 -9.39 -31.86 14.27
C ALA A 184 -9.69 -31.02 13.03
N VAL A 185 -10.86 -30.36 12.99
CA VAL A 185 -11.22 -29.45 11.90
C VAL A 185 -10.31 -28.23 11.90
N LEU A 186 -9.99 -27.66 13.06
CA LEU A 186 -9.03 -26.56 13.17
C LEU A 186 -7.69 -26.94 12.55
N GLN A 187 -7.16 -28.13 12.89
CA GLN A 187 -5.90 -28.61 12.33
C GLN A 187 -5.97 -28.85 10.83
N LYS A 188 -7.12 -29.34 10.32
CA LYS A 188 -7.36 -29.55 8.90
C LYS A 188 -7.44 -28.23 8.11
N GLU A 189 -8.02 -27.19 8.70
CA GLU A 189 -8.21 -25.89 8.05
C GLU A 189 -6.98 -24.97 8.14
N ARG A 190 -5.97 -25.34 8.93
CA ARG A 190 -4.68 -24.65 8.92
C ARG A 190 -4.02 -24.83 7.56
N ARG A 191 -3.91 -23.72 6.84
CA ARG A 191 -3.07 -23.61 5.64
C ARG A 191 -1.69 -23.11 6.04
N GLY A 192 -0.66 -23.63 5.40
CA GLY A 192 0.75 -23.60 5.80
C GLY A 192 1.25 -22.28 6.38
N VAL A 193 1.97 -21.51 5.57
CA VAL A 193 2.54 -20.23 5.98
C VAL A 193 1.50 -19.14 5.78
N LEU A 194 1.11 -18.44 6.84
CA LEU A 194 0.21 -17.27 6.74
C LEU A 194 0.97 -16.05 6.22
N PHE A 195 0.40 -15.34 5.24
CA PHE A 195 1.00 -14.16 4.62
C PHE A 195 1.40 -13.10 5.65
N ILE A 196 0.53 -12.79 6.60
CA ILE A 196 0.74 -11.75 7.61
C ILE A 196 2.01 -11.99 8.45
N ARG A 197 2.43 -13.26 8.59
CA ARG A 197 3.65 -13.64 9.34
C ARG A 197 4.93 -13.42 8.55
N VAL A 198 4.83 -13.30 7.24
CA VAL A 198 5.99 -13.22 6.33
C VAL A 198 6.02 -11.94 5.50
N GLN A 199 4.95 -11.15 5.45
CA GLN A 199 4.85 -9.89 4.69
C GLN A 199 6.07 -8.98 4.90
N ARG A 200 6.45 -8.70 6.16
CA ARG A 200 7.62 -7.87 6.45
C ARG A 200 8.93 -8.46 5.91
N LYS A 201 9.09 -9.79 5.98
CA LYS A 201 10.26 -10.49 5.44
C LYS A 201 10.28 -10.45 3.91
N LEU A 202 9.11 -10.55 3.26
CA LEU A 202 8.96 -10.42 1.82
C LEU A 202 9.29 -9.00 1.36
N ASN A 203 8.83 -7.96 2.06
CA ASN A 203 9.20 -6.58 1.76
C ASN A 203 10.71 -6.36 1.84
N PHE A 204 11.38 -6.84 2.89
CA PHE A 204 12.85 -6.75 2.97
C PHE A 204 13.55 -7.55 1.87
N TYR A 205 13.00 -8.71 1.51
CA TYR A 205 13.52 -9.52 0.42
C TYR A 205 13.44 -8.79 -0.93
N LEU A 206 12.28 -8.21 -1.27
CA LEU A 206 12.12 -7.45 -2.51
C LEU A 206 12.96 -6.16 -2.52
N ARG A 207 13.04 -5.46 -1.39
CA ARG A 207 13.88 -4.26 -1.24
C ARG A 207 15.36 -4.59 -1.37
N ALA A 208 15.80 -5.76 -0.92
CA ALA A 208 17.18 -6.21 -1.10
C ALA A 208 17.52 -6.51 -2.56
N LEU A 209 16.53 -6.96 -3.36
CA LEU A 209 16.71 -7.20 -4.79
C LEU A 209 16.71 -5.88 -5.58
N TRP A 210 15.66 -5.08 -5.47
CA TRP A 210 15.46 -3.92 -6.36
C TRP A 210 15.67 -2.54 -5.71
N GLY A 211 16.08 -2.47 -4.45
CA GLY A 211 16.41 -1.21 -3.78
C GLY A 211 15.21 -0.28 -3.53
N ARG A 212 13.99 -0.77 -3.67
CA ARG A 212 12.74 -0.02 -3.50
C ARG A 212 11.72 -0.79 -2.68
N ASP A 213 10.73 -0.08 -2.16
CA ASP A 213 9.60 -0.69 -1.47
C ASP A 213 8.53 -1.16 -2.47
N PHE A 214 7.83 -2.24 -2.10
CA PHE A 214 6.72 -2.84 -2.83
C PHE A 214 5.51 -2.93 -1.91
N PHE A 215 4.32 -2.76 -2.45
CA PHE A 215 3.08 -2.88 -1.68
C PHE A 215 2.55 -4.30 -1.83
N LEU A 216 2.58 -5.08 -0.74
CA LEU A 216 2.08 -6.46 -0.71
C LEU A 216 0.80 -6.51 0.12
N ARG A 217 -0.28 -7.07 -0.42
CA ARG A 217 -1.53 -7.30 0.31
C ARG A 217 -1.95 -8.76 0.26
N PRO A 218 -2.50 -9.30 1.37
CA PRO A 218 -3.17 -10.59 1.34
C PRO A 218 -4.52 -10.44 0.64
N THR A 219 -4.84 -11.35 -0.26
CA THR A 219 -6.19 -11.51 -0.79
C THR A 219 -6.71 -12.88 -0.37
N GLY A 220 -7.97 -12.92 0.06
CA GLY A 220 -8.61 -14.17 0.47
C GLY A 220 -8.61 -15.15 -0.70
N ALA A 221 -7.86 -16.25 -0.56
CA ALA A 221 -7.87 -17.36 -1.53
C ALA A 221 -9.10 -18.25 -1.29
N ASP A 222 -10.30 -17.62 -1.20
CA ASP A 222 -11.59 -18.26 -0.93
C ASP A 222 -12.01 -19.26 -2.03
N TYR A 223 -11.28 -19.28 -3.15
CA TYR A 223 -11.49 -20.17 -4.28
C TYR A 223 -10.24 -21.01 -4.55
N THR A 224 -10.44 -22.28 -4.94
CA THR A 224 -9.39 -23.20 -5.40
C THR A 224 -8.62 -22.71 -6.63
N ASP A 225 -9.04 -21.59 -7.23
CA ASP A 225 -8.53 -21.03 -8.47
C ASP A 225 -7.92 -19.62 -8.29
N PHE A 226 -7.59 -19.21 -7.05
CA PHE A 226 -6.92 -17.93 -6.83
C PHE A 226 -5.56 -17.89 -7.52
N ARG A 227 -5.33 -16.85 -8.33
CA ARG A 227 -4.00 -16.47 -8.82
C ARG A 227 -3.54 -15.16 -8.20
N PRO A 228 -2.25 -15.03 -7.86
CA PRO A 228 -1.67 -13.74 -7.56
C PRO A 228 -1.92 -12.76 -8.72
N TYR A 229 -2.04 -11.48 -8.42
CA TYR A 229 -2.23 -10.46 -9.45
C TYR A 229 -1.70 -9.10 -8.98
N ILE A 230 -1.36 -8.24 -9.93
CA ILE A 230 -0.93 -6.86 -9.64
C ILE A 230 -2.07 -5.94 -10.06
N GLU A 231 -2.48 -5.07 -9.15
CA GLU A 231 -3.53 -4.07 -9.39
C GLU A 231 -3.11 -2.75 -8.75
N HIS A 232 -3.19 -1.63 -9.48
CA HIS A 232 -2.74 -0.32 -8.99
C HIS A 232 -1.32 -0.35 -8.39
N ARG A 233 -0.40 -1.14 -8.95
CA ARG A 233 0.97 -1.37 -8.46
C ARG A 233 1.06 -2.02 -7.06
N ILE A 234 -0.02 -2.65 -6.60
CA ILE A 234 -0.09 -3.47 -5.39
C ILE A 234 -0.04 -4.94 -5.80
N LEU A 235 0.85 -5.71 -5.17
CA LEU A 235 0.96 -7.15 -5.35
C LEU A 235 -0.03 -7.84 -4.41
N HIS A 236 -1.03 -8.49 -4.98
CA HIS A 236 -2.00 -9.30 -4.25
C HIS A 236 -1.55 -10.76 -4.20
N LEU A 237 -1.23 -11.24 -3.00
CA LEU A 237 -0.75 -12.61 -2.75
C LEU A 237 -1.78 -13.43 -1.97
N PRO A 238 -1.70 -14.77 -2.01
CA PRO A 238 -2.57 -15.62 -1.19
C PRO A 238 -2.38 -15.32 0.30
N ASP A 239 -3.48 -15.29 1.05
CA ASP A 239 -3.48 -15.11 2.51
C ASP A 239 -2.79 -16.25 3.29
N ALA A 240 -2.70 -17.44 2.71
CA ALA A 240 -1.85 -18.53 3.17
C ALA A 240 -1.37 -19.43 2.02
N VAL A 241 -0.18 -20.02 2.20
CA VAL A 241 0.44 -20.92 1.23
C VAL A 241 0.95 -22.18 1.92
N ASP A 242 0.54 -23.35 1.42
CA ASP A 242 1.03 -24.65 1.86
C ASP A 242 2.42 -24.98 1.28
N ASP A 243 3.13 -25.88 1.94
CA ASP A 243 4.33 -26.48 1.35
C ASP A 243 3.94 -27.28 0.10
N ILE A 244 4.76 -27.23 -0.94
CA ILE A 244 4.44 -27.81 -2.25
C ILE A 244 5.47 -28.87 -2.67
N GLY A 245 5.00 -29.90 -3.37
CA GLY A 245 5.83 -31.00 -3.88
C GLY A 245 5.82 -32.26 -3.00
N PRO A 246 6.41 -33.37 -3.51
CA PRO A 246 6.40 -34.67 -2.85
C PRO A 246 7.21 -34.65 -1.54
N GLU A 247 6.95 -35.61 -0.64
CA GLU A 247 7.58 -35.64 0.70
C GLU A 247 9.12 -35.60 0.66
N ASP A 248 9.76 -36.18 -0.36
CA ASP A 248 11.22 -36.24 -0.51
C ASP A 248 11.83 -34.94 -1.06
N ARG A 249 11.02 -34.04 -1.64
CA ARG A 249 11.44 -32.76 -2.24
C ARG A 249 10.47 -31.63 -1.93
N ARG A 250 9.94 -31.62 -0.72
CA ARG A 250 8.97 -30.63 -0.26
C ARG A 250 9.61 -29.23 -0.22
N ILE A 251 9.02 -28.30 -0.94
CA ILE A 251 9.42 -26.89 -0.96
C ILE A 251 8.57 -26.13 0.08
N PRO A 252 9.20 -25.43 1.04
CA PRO A 252 8.46 -24.66 2.04
C PRO A 252 7.59 -23.58 1.41
N GLY A 253 6.40 -23.34 1.95
CA GLY A 253 5.49 -22.29 1.46
C GLY A 253 6.10 -20.87 1.46
N LEU A 254 7.09 -20.61 2.32
CA LEU A 254 7.87 -19.37 2.30
C LEU A 254 8.66 -19.17 0.99
N GLU A 255 9.21 -20.24 0.42
CA GLU A 255 9.93 -20.18 -0.86
C GLU A 255 8.96 -19.93 -2.02
N LEU A 256 7.76 -20.50 -1.96
CA LEU A 256 6.69 -20.17 -2.91
C LEU A 256 6.29 -18.69 -2.82
N TYR A 257 6.11 -18.13 -1.61
CA TYR A 257 5.89 -16.70 -1.44
C TYR A 257 7.02 -15.84 -2.02
N ARG A 258 8.28 -16.22 -1.80
CA ARG A 258 9.44 -15.51 -2.36
C ARG A 258 9.44 -15.55 -3.89
N ALA A 259 9.13 -16.71 -4.46
CA ALA A 259 9.06 -16.90 -5.90
C ALA A 259 7.96 -16.06 -6.53
N THR A 260 6.76 -16.08 -5.94
CA THR A 260 5.61 -15.29 -6.38
C THR A 260 5.87 -13.79 -6.27
N ALA A 261 6.33 -13.32 -5.11
CA ALA A 261 6.60 -11.92 -4.89
C ALA A 261 7.70 -11.40 -5.83
N ALA A 262 8.77 -12.19 -6.05
CA ALA A 262 9.83 -11.83 -6.98
C ALA A 262 9.36 -11.81 -8.44
N HIS A 263 8.50 -12.76 -8.84
CA HIS A 263 7.90 -12.80 -10.17
C HIS A 263 7.06 -11.56 -10.46
N MET A 264 6.13 -11.24 -9.55
CA MET A 264 5.28 -10.05 -9.70
C MET A 264 6.10 -8.75 -9.65
N ALA A 265 7.12 -8.68 -8.80
CA ALA A 265 8.04 -7.56 -8.78
C ALA A 265 8.84 -7.45 -10.08
N ALA A 266 9.22 -8.58 -10.71
CA ALA A 266 9.91 -8.58 -12.00
C ALA A 266 9.04 -7.96 -13.10
N HIS A 267 7.74 -8.25 -13.15
CA HIS A 267 6.79 -7.54 -14.02
C HIS A 267 6.83 -6.03 -13.81
N MET A 268 6.68 -5.56 -12.56
CA MET A 268 6.74 -4.12 -12.27
C MET A 268 8.07 -3.45 -12.62
N MET A 269 9.17 -4.20 -12.65
CA MET A 269 10.52 -3.66 -12.86
C MET A 269 10.97 -3.74 -14.33
N TYR A 270 10.49 -4.72 -15.08
CA TYR A 270 11.02 -5.04 -16.40
C TYR A 270 9.97 -4.98 -17.51
N THR A 271 8.68 -4.82 -17.21
CA THR A 271 7.65 -4.48 -18.20
C THR A 271 7.75 -2.97 -18.51
N THR A 272 8.23 -2.63 -19.71
CA THR A 272 8.54 -1.23 -20.09
C THR A 272 7.32 -0.38 -20.47
N GLY A 273 6.20 -1.02 -20.77
CA GLY A 273 4.93 -0.37 -21.10
C GLY A 273 3.83 -1.41 -21.30
N PRO A 274 2.55 -1.01 -21.25
CA PRO A 274 1.46 -1.95 -21.40
C PRO A 274 1.34 -2.41 -22.86
N LEU A 275 0.83 -3.62 -23.04
CA LEU A 275 0.51 -4.24 -24.32
C LEU A 275 -0.95 -3.97 -24.64
N SER A 276 -1.22 -3.51 -25.86
CA SER A 276 -2.60 -3.37 -26.33
C SER A 276 -3.28 -4.74 -26.37
N ALA A 277 -4.44 -4.83 -25.71
CA ALA A 277 -5.32 -6.00 -25.76
C ALA A 277 -6.26 -5.99 -26.99
N GLU A 278 -6.20 -4.95 -27.82
CA GLU A 278 -7.13 -4.79 -28.94
C GLU A 278 -7.03 -5.94 -29.93
N GLN A 279 -8.21 -6.43 -30.37
CA GLN A 279 -8.35 -7.50 -31.37
C GLN A 279 -7.70 -8.85 -30.96
N LEU A 280 -7.28 -9.00 -29.71
CA LEU A 280 -6.78 -10.26 -29.17
C LEU A 280 -7.92 -11.05 -28.52
N SER A 281 -7.96 -12.35 -28.80
CA SER A 281 -8.76 -13.28 -28.02
C SER A 281 -8.11 -13.54 -26.66
N PRO A 282 -8.89 -13.90 -25.62
CA PRO A 282 -8.33 -14.24 -24.30
C PRO A 282 -7.29 -15.36 -24.34
N ALA A 283 -7.43 -16.32 -25.26
CA ALA A 283 -6.42 -17.34 -25.47
C ALA A 283 -5.10 -16.73 -26.00
N GLN A 284 -5.15 -15.85 -27.01
CA GLN A 284 -3.93 -15.16 -27.48
C GLN A 284 -3.26 -14.37 -26.37
N MET A 285 -4.04 -13.65 -25.54
CA MET A 285 -3.51 -12.94 -24.37
C MET A 285 -2.79 -13.89 -23.40
N PHE A 286 -3.35 -15.08 -23.12
CA PHE A 286 -2.67 -16.08 -22.29
C PHE A 286 -1.30 -16.49 -22.85
N PHE A 287 -1.23 -16.80 -24.15
CA PHE A 287 0.04 -17.20 -24.77
C PHE A 287 1.06 -16.06 -24.77
N ILE A 288 0.63 -14.81 -24.97
CA ILE A 288 1.50 -13.64 -24.86
C ILE A 288 1.99 -13.46 -23.42
N GLY A 289 1.11 -13.60 -22.42
CA GLY A 289 1.46 -13.55 -21.01
C GLY A 289 2.50 -14.62 -20.62
N LEU A 290 2.36 -15.84 -21.13
CA LEU A 290 3.32 -16.94 -20.90
C LEU A 290 4.75 -16.58 -21.35
N LEU A 291 4.87 -15.88 -22.48
CA LEU A 291 6.15 -15.42 -23.02
C LEU A 291 6.66 -14.17 -22.27
N GLU A 292 5.77 -13.29 -21.85
CA GLU A 292 6.12 -12.12 -21.06
C GLU A 292 6.66 -12.51 -19.69
N ASP A 293 6.02 -13.48 -19.02
CA ASP A 293 6.55 -14.09 -17.80
C ASP A 293 7.99 -14.58 -17.99
N ALA A 294 8.26 -15.30 -19.09
CA ALA A 294 9.60 -15.80 -19.38
C ALA A 294 10.61 -14.67 -19.64
N ARG A 295 10.19 -13.58 -20.29
CA ARG A 295 11.05 -12.40 -20.55
C ARG A 295 11.43 -11.71 -19.24
N VAL A 296 10.46 -11.41 -18.37
CA VAL A 296 10.73 -10.74 -17.09
C VAL A 296 11.53 -11.63 -16.14
N GLU A 297 11.27 -12.95 -16.14
CA GLU A 297 12.05 -13.93 -15.38
C GLU A 297 13.50 -14.02 -15.90
N TYR A 298 13.72 -14.00 -17.21
CA TYR A 298 15.07 -13.95 -17.79
C TYR A 298 15.83 -12.72 -17.30
N ARG A 299 15.19 -11.54 -17.37
CA ARG A 299 15.82 -10.28 -16.95
C ARG A 299 16.12 -10.26 -15.45
N ALA A 300 15.17 -10.70 -14.63
CA ALA A 300 15.37 -10.85 -13.20
C ALA A 300 16.47 -11.87 -12.85
N ALA A 301 16.56 -12.98 -13.58
CA ALA A 301 17.60 -13.99 -13.39
C ALA A 301 18.99 -13.51 -13.79
N LYS A 302 19.09 -12.60 -14.76
CA LYS A 302 20.35 -11.97 -15.17
C LYS A 302 20.90 -11.07 -14.05
N ASP A 303 20.03 -10.27 -13.45
CA ASP A 303 20.40 -9.40 -12.32
C ASP A 303 20.60 -10.23 -11.04
N PHE A 304 19.78 -11.27 -10.83
CA PHE A 304 19.76 -12.12 -9.63
C PHE A 304 19.72 -13.61 -9.97
N PRO A 305 20.88 -14.26 -10.21
CA PRO A 305 20.95 -15.68 -10.62
C PRO A 305 20.27 -16.67 -9.66
N GLY A 306 20.12 -16.30 -8.38
CA GLY A 306 19.42 -17.09 -7.39
C GLY A 306 17.92 -17.28 -7.68
N LEU A 307 17.28 -16.32 -8.35
CA LEU A 307 15.85 -16.39 -8.70
C LEU A 307 15.56 -17.50 -9.70
N LYS A 308 16.41 -17.67 -10.73
CA LYS A 308 16.29 -18.79 -11.69
C LYS A 308 16.30 -20.13 -10.98
N ARG A 309 17.20 -20.32 -10.00
CA ARG A 309 17.26 -21.57 -9.21
C ARG A 309 15.97 -21.80 -8.41
N LEU A 310 15.42 -20.73 -7.83
CA LEU A 310 14.17 -20.79 -7.07
C LEU A 310 12.99 -21.18 -7.97
N TRP A 311 12.78 -20.48 -9.08
CA TRP A 311 11.70 -20.78 -10.02
C TRP A 311 11.82 -22.17 -10.65
N LEU A 312 13.03 -22.60 -11.03
CA LEU A 312 13.26 -23.96 -11.54
C LEU A 312 12.91 -25.03 -10.52
N SER A 313 13.15 -24.80 -9.22
CA SER A 313 12.79 -25.77 -8.18
C SER A 313 11.27 -25.98 -8.12
N LEU A 314 10.48 -24.93 -8.34
CA LEU A 314 9.02 -24.97 -8.34
C LEU A 314 8.44 -25.53 -9.65
N MET A 315 8.98 -25.16 -10.81
CA MET A 315 8.53 -25.68 -12.12
C MET A 315 8.75 -27.18 -12.28
N ARG A 316 9.70 -27.77 -11.54
CA ARG A 316 10.01 -29.21 -11.57
C ARG A 316 9.04 -30.06 -10.75
N ILE A 317 8.10 -29.43 -10.05
CA ILE A 317 7.07 -30.16 -9.29
C ILE A 317 6.00 -30.63 -10.27
N GLU A 318 5.80 -31.94 -10.33
CA GLU A 318 4.73 -32.52 -11.11
C GLU A 318 3.37 -32.30 -10.41
N PRO A 319 2.33 -31.86 -11.14
CA PRO A 319 1.00 -31.73 -10.56
C PRO A 319 0.42 -33.10 -10.16
N GLU A 320 -0.22 -33.17 -8.99
CA GLU A 320 -0.86 -34.41 -8.50
C GLU A 320 -2.11 -34.77 -9.31
N GLU A 321 -2.80 -33.77 -9.86
CA GLU A 321 -4.04 -33.95 -10.61
C GLU A 321 -3.78 -34.27 -12.08
N ARG A 322 -4.65 -35.10 -12.66
CA ARG A 322 -4.60 -35.37 -14.09
C ARG A 322 -4.94 -34.10 -14.87
N PRO A 323 -4.18 -33.76 -15.93
CA PRO A 323 -4.43 -32.55 -16.70
C PRO A 323 -5.80 -32.63 -17.38
N GLU A 324 -6.57 -31.53 -17.32
CA GLU A 324 -7.88 -31.42 -17.98
C GLU A 324 -7.78 -31.44 -19.51
N HIS A 325 -6.60 -31.10 -20.06
CA HIS A 325 -6.32 -31.07 -21.50
C HIS A 325 -4.89 -31.54 -21.78
N GLU A 326 -4.69 -32.29 -22.86
CA GLU A 326 -3.40 -32.90 -23.25
C GLU A 326 -2.28 -31.89 -23.47
N SER A 327 -2.64 -30.65 -23.82
CA SER A 327 -1.72 -29.55 -24.08
C SER A 327 -1.20 -28.85 -22.83
N MET A 328 -1.80 -29.07 -21.65
CA MET A 328 -1.40 -28.39 -20.42
C MET A 328 -0.01 -28.80 -19.90
N PRO A 329 0.35 -30.10 -19.88
CA PRO A 329 1.72 -30.51 -19.59
C PRO A 329 2.72 -29.94 -20.60
N LEU A 330 2.33 -29.86 -21.87
CA LEU A 330 3.18 -29.30 -22.92
C LEU A 330 3.44 -27.80 -22.70
N LEU A 331 2.42 -26.99 -22.39
CA LEU A 331 2.60 -25.57 -22.07
C LEU A 331 3.48 -25.34 -20.84
N SER A 332 3.33 -26.17 -19.81
CA SER A 332 4.16 -26.11 -18.61
C SER A 332 5.61 -26.48 -18.92
N HIS A 333 5.82 -27.48 -19.78
CA HIS A 333 7.15 -27.86 -20.27
C HIS A 333 7.80 -26.76 -21.12
N ILE A 334 7.03 -26.08 -21.97
CA ILE A 334 7.51 -24.91 -22.74
C ILE A 334 7.97 -23.79 -21.81
N ALA A 335 7.21 -23.48 -20.75
CA ALA A 335 7.66 -22.51 -19.75
C ALA A 335 9.00 -22.90 -19.10
N HIS A 336 9.20 -24.19 -18.83
CA HIS A 336 10.48 -24.71 -18.32
C HIS A 336 11.60 -24.59 -19.36
N MET A 337 11.34 -24.86 -20.64
CA MET A 337 12.30 -24.66 -21.74
C MET A 337 12.69 -23.19 -21.91
N LEU A 338 11.75 -22.26 -21.72
CA LEU A 338 12.00 -20.82 -21.79
C LEU A 338 12.86 -20.33 -20.61
N LEU A 339 12.70 -20.92 -19.42
CA LEU A 339 13.51 -20.59 -18.23
C LEU A 339 14.91 -21.26 -18.26
N ASP A 340 15.01 -22.48 -18.79
CA ASP A 340 16.26 -23.26 -18.85
C ASP A 340 16.51 -23.85 -20.26
N PRO A 341 17.49 -23.31 -21.01
CA PRO A 341 17.81 -23.79 -22.36
C PRO A 341 18.36 -25.23 -22.40
N ALA A 342 18.73 -25.81 -21.25
CA ALA A 342 19.13 -27.22 -21.18
C ALA A 342 17.94 -28.19 -21.28
N VAL A 343 16.71 -27.71 -21.10
CA VAL A 343 15.50 -28.53 -21.19
C VAL A 343 15.07 -28.62 -22.64
N THR A 344 14.86 -29.86 -23.11
CA THR A 344 14.52 -30.15 -24.51
C THR A 344 13.20 -30.92 -24.61
N LEU A 345 12.62 -30.94 -25.80
CA LEU A 345 11.43 -31.72 -26.14
C LEU A 345 11.61 -32.33 -27.53
N ASP A 346 11.03 -33.50 -27.77
CA ASP A 346 10.94 -34.10 -29.11
C ASP A 346 9.79 -33.47 -29.92
N ASP A 347 9.92 -32.17 -30.21
CA ASP A 347 9.00 -31.41 -31.05
C ASP A 347 9.78 -30.31 -31.80
N ALA A 348 9.95 -30.49 -33.11
CA ALA A 348 10.81 -29.63 -33.91
C ALA A 348 10.30 -28.17 -34.00
N GLU A 349 8.98 -27.97 -34.07
CA GLU A 349 8.41 -26.62 -34.21
C GLU A 349 8.50 -25.85 -32.89
N ILE A 350 8.23 -26.52 -31.76
CA ILE A 350 8.36 -25.93 -30.42
C ILE A 350 9.84 -25.67 -30.06
N THR A 351 10.72 -26.61 -30.42
CA THR A 351 12.16 -26.45 -30.23
C THR A 351 12.69 -25.27 -31.04
N ALA A 352 12.23 -25.08 -32.29
CA ALA A 352 12.60 -23.92 -33.09
C ALA A 352 12.13 -22.60 -32.46
N LEU A 353 10.90 -22.54 -31.93
CA LEU A 353 10.37 -21.34 -31.26
C LEU A 353 11.13 -21.00 -29.98
N THR A 354 11.42 -21.99 -29.13
CA THR A 354 12.18 -21.80 -27.89
C THR A 354 13.65 -21.44 -28.15
N ASN A 355 14.29 -22.02 -29.17
CA ASN A 355 15.62 -21.59 -29.60
C ASN A 355 15.62 -20.13 -30.09
N LYS A 356 14.61 -19.74 -30.88
CA LYS A 356 14.43 -18.35 -31.31
C LYS A 356 14.30 -17.39 -30.13
N PHE A 357 13.61 -17.79 -29.06
CA PHE A 357 13.58 -17.03 -27.80
C PHE A 357 15.00 -16.84 -27.24
N HIS A 358 15.74 -17.93 -27.01
CA HIS A 358 17.08 -17.88 -26.41
C HIS A 358 18.13 -17.15 -27.26
N GLU A 359 18.01 -17.21 -28.58
CA GLU A 359 18.90 -16.50 -29.52
C GLU A 359 18.69 -14.98 -29.50
N GLN A 360 17.47 -14.51 -29.25
CA GLN A 360 17.11 -13.09 -29.39
C GLN A 360 16.86 -12.38 -28.06
N ILE A 361 16.60 -13.11 -26.97
CA ILE A 361 16.22 -12.53 -25.67
C ILE A 361 17.27 -11.58 -25.13
N GLU A 362 18.57 -11.85 -25.33
CA GLU A 362 19.63 -10.98 -24.81
C GLU A 362 19.59 -9.57 -25.43
N GLU A 363 19.23 -9.45 -26.72
CA GLU A 363 19.10 -8.16 -27.40
C GLU A 363 17.71 -7.53 -27.21
N ARG A 364 16.68 -8.36 -27.01
CA ARG A 364 15.26 -7.95 -26.96
C ARG A 364 14.66 -7.96 -25.54
N GLN A 365 15.49 -8.14 -24.51
CA GLN A 365 15.02 -8.25 -23.12
C GLN A 365 14.25 -7.03 -22.62
N ASP A 366 14.47 -5.84 -23.19
CA ASP A 366 13.80 -4.59 -22.80
C ASP A 366 12.67 -4.20 -23.77
N ASP A 367 12.22 -5.12 -24.63
CA ASP A 367 11.15 -4.90 -25.62
C ASP A 367 9.99 -5.88 -25.41
N ASN A 368 8.93 -5.43 -24.74
CA ASN A 368 7.73 -6.25 -24.48
C ASN A 368 7.02 -6.71 -25.78
N ARG A 369 7.25 -6.07 -26.94
CA ARG A 369 6.69 -6.53 -28.22
C ARG A 369 7.30 -7.87 -28.66
N PHE A 370 8.49 -8.20 -28.16
CA PHE A 370 9.09 -9.51 -28.37
C PHE A 370 8.21 -10.64 -27.81
N SER A 371 7.71 -10.47 -26.58
CA SER A 371 6.76 -11.38 -25.93
C SER A 371 5.45 -11.49 -26.72
N TRP A 372 4.96 -10.35 -27.22
CA TRP A 372 3.75 -10.30 -28.06
C TRP A 372 3.90 -11.12 -29.35
N HIS A 373 4.99 -10.92 -30.10
CA HIS A 373 5.23 -11.63 -31.36
C HIS A 373 5.41 -13.13 -31.15
N LEU A 374 6.26 -13.55 -30.20
CA LEU A 374 6.48 -14.97 -29.92
C LEU A 374 5.25 -15.65 -29.32
N GLY A 375 4.47 -14.94 -28.49
CA GLY A 375 3.22 -15.43 -27.94
C GLY A 375 2.20 -15.76 -29.02
N LEU A 376 2.05 -14.89 -30.02
CA LEU A 376 1.18 -15.16 -31.17
C LEU A 376 1.69 -16.29 -32.07
N GLU A 377 3.00 -16.37 -32.29
CA GLU A 377 3.60 -17.52 -33.00
C GLU A 377 3.28 -18.84 -32.29
N LEU A 378 3.41 -18.86 -30.96
CA LEU A 378 3.10 -20.04 -30.15
C LEU A 378 1.59 -20.37 -30.18
N PHE A 379 0.72 -19.38 -30.05
CA PHE A 379 -0.72 -19.56 -30.20
C PHE A 379 -1.08 -20.15 -31.57
N ASN A 380 -0.50 -19.63 -32.66
CA ASN A 380 -0.76 -20.11 -34.02
C ASN A 380 -0.33 -21.56 -34.21
N LEU A 381 0.78 -21.98 -33.59
CA LEU A 381 1.23 -23.37 -33.58
C LEU A 381 0.20 -24.28 -32.89
N PHE A 382 -0.31 -23.90 -31.71
CA PHE A 382 -1.34 -24.69 -31.01
C PHE A 382 -2.68 -24.68 -31.77
N SER A 383 -3.05 -23.54 -32.37
CA SER A 383 -4.27 -23.38 -33.16
C SER A 383 -4.25 -24.26 -34.42
N ALA A 384 -3.13 -24.28 -35.16
CA ALA A 384 -2.94 -25.15 -36.31
C ALA A 384 -3.06 -26.64 -35.96
N ARG A 385 -2.60 -27.01 -34.76
CA ARG A 385 -2.72 -28.37 -34.20
C ARG A 385 -4.10 -28.67 -33.61
N LYS A 386 -5.02 -27.69 -33.58
CA LYS A 386 -6.33 -27.77 -32.91
C LYS A 386 -6.21 -28.17 -31.43
N ALA A 387 -5.14 -27.70 -30.80
CA ALA A 387 -4.73 -28.07 -29.44
C ALA A 387 -4.83 -26.89 -28.46
N VAL A 388 -5.60 -25.84 -28.78
CA VAL A 388 -5.82 -24.70 -27.89
C VAL A 388 -6.89 -25.08 -26.85
N PRO A 389 -6.54 -25.18 -25.56
CA PRO A 389 -7.54 -25.40 -24.50
C PRO A 389 -8.46 -24.19 -24.34
N SER A 390 -9.59 -24.39 -23.64
CA SER A 390 -10.43 -23.25 -23.24
C SER A 390 -9.71 -22.36 -22.21
N LEU A 391 -10.10 -21.09 -22.14
CA LEU A 391 -9.50 -20.12 -21.22
C LEU A 391 -9.50 -20.60 -19.76
N ARG A 392 -10.63 -21.15 -19.29
CA ARG A 392 -10.75 -21.74 -17.94
C ARG A 392 -9.67 -22.80 -17.64
N ILE A 393 -9.29 -23.58 -18.65
CA ILE A 393 -8.25 -24.61 -18.51
C ILE A 393 -6.86 -23.98 -18.57
N LEU A 394 -6.64 -23.01 -19.46
CA LEU A 394 -5.37 -22.26 -19.58
C LEU A 394 -5.02 -21.55 -18.26
N GLU A 395 -6.00 -20.87 -17.65
CA GLU A 395 -5.88 -20.20 -16.34
C GLU A 395 -5.59 -21.16 -15.18
N ARG A 396 -5.62 -22.48 -15.40
CA ARG A 396 -5.24 -23.52 -14.44
C ARG A 396 -3.88 -24.14 -14.74
N ILE A 397 -3.03 -23.49 -15.56
CA ILE A 397 -1.66 -23.96 -15.80
C ILE A 397 -0.89 -24.18 -14.50
N ALA A 398 -0.22 -25.32 -14.38
CA ALA A 398 0.47 -25.80 -13.19
C ALA A 398 1.83 -25.11 -12.97
N ILE A 399 1.83 -23.78 -12.89
CA ILE A 399 2.99 -22.97 -12.53
C ILE A 399 2.59 -22.15 -11.29
N PRO A 400 2.92 -22.63 -10.08
CA PRO A 400 2.25 -22.21 -8.85
C PRO A 400 2.60 -20.78 -8.39
N TYR A 401 3.68 -20.19 -8.92
CA TYR A 401 4.18 -18.91 -8.45
C TYR A 401 3.84 -17.72 -9.36
N ARG A 402 3.40 -17.97 -10.61
CA ARG A 402 3.10 -16.90 -11.57
C ARG A 402 1.75 -16.27 -11.29
N ASP A 403 1.63 -15.00 -11.63
CA ASP A 403 0.40 -14.21 -11.52
C ASP A 403 -0.53 -14.47 -12.72
N ASP A 404 -1.59 -13.67 -12.84
CA ASP A 404 -2.57 -13.75 -13.92
C ASP A 404 -2.25 -12.84 -15.12
N ASN A 405 -1.10 -12.16 -15.09
CA ASN A 405 -0.64 -11.23 -16.12
C ASN A 405 -1.59 -10.05 -16.39
N ARG A 406 -2.55 -9.72 -15.52
CA ARG A 406 -3.46 -8.57 -15.78
C ARG A 406 -2.72 -7.23 -15.89
N TYR A 407 -1.56 -7.12 -15.24
CA TYR A 407 -0.74 -5.92 -15.17
C TYR A 407 -0.20 -5.45 -16.51
N ILE A 408 0.03 -6.37 -17.45
CA ILE A 408 0.75 -6.07 -18.69
C ILE A 408 -0.18 -5.51 -19.77
N TRP A 409 -1.49 -5.46 -19.54
CA TRP A 409 -2.49 -5.13 -20.57
C TRP A 409 -3.03 -3.71 -20.41
N ASP A 410 -3.19 -3.03 -21.55
CA ASP A 410 -3.99 -1.82 -21.69
C ASP A 410 -5.33 -2.16 -22.39
N PHE A 411 -6.44 -1.72 -21.80
CA PHE A 411 -7.79 -1.88 -22.33
C PHE A 411 -8.36 -0.50 -22.64
N GLU A 412 -8.38 -0.10 -23.92
CA GLU A 412 -8.88 1.22 -24.36
C GLU A 412 -10.36 1.52 -23.97
N GLU A 413 -11.12 0.54 -23.48
CA GLU A 413 -12.49 0.75 -22.95
C GLU A 413 -12.54 1.35 -21.52
N PHE A 414 -11.40 1.49 -20.82
CA PHE A 414 -11.35 2.29 -19.59
C PHE A 414 -11.05 3.75 -19.93
N SER A 415 -12.13 4.55 -19.94
CA SER A 415 -12.06 5.99 -20.11
C SER A 415 -11.01 6.63 -19.21
N TRP A 416 -10.29 7.58 -19.82
CA TRP A 416 -9.34 8.59 -19.36
C TRP A 416 -9.74 9.44 -18.12
N GLU A 417 -10.43 8.85 -17.14
CA GLU A 417 -10.77 9.44 -15.84
C GLU A 417 -10.44 8.51 -14.65
N SER A 418 -10.00 7.28 -14.90
CA SER A 418 -9.67 6.30 -13.83
C SER A 418 -8.17 5.99 -13.69
N GLU A 419 -7.36 6.41 -14.66
CA GLU A 419 -5.91 6.46 -14.49
C GLU A 419 -5.54 7.83 -13.96
N THR A 420 -5.24 7.90 -12.66
CA THR A 420 -4.42 8.99 -12.15
C THR A 420 -2.98 8.73 -12.59
N GLU A 421 -2.74 8.74 -13.91
CA GLU A 421 -1.42 9.05 -14.44
C GLU A 421 -1.10 10.46 -13.96
N TYR A 422 -0.26 10.55 -12.94
CA TYR A 422 0.34 11.81 -12.53
C TYR A 422 1.30 12.25 -13.65
N VAL A 423 0.76 12.95 -14.64
CA VAL A 423 1.54 13.76 -15.57
C VAL A 423 1.84 15.09 -14.86
N PRO A 424 3.11 15.43 -14.59
CA PRO A 424 3.47 16.67 -13.93
C PRO A 424 2.88 17.88 -14.67
N ALA A 425 2.30 18.84 -13.94
CA ALA A 425 1.75 20.07 -14.54
C ALA A 425 2.80 20.87 -15.33
N SER A 426 4.10 20.67 -15.05
CA SER A 426 5.22 21.24 -15.80
C SER A 426 5.32 20.75 -17.25
N GLN A 427 4.67 19.63 -17.60
CA GLN A 427 4.64 19.10 -18.98
C GLN A 427 3.40 19.54 -19.77
N ARG A 428 2.44 20.25 -19.15
CA ARG A 428 1.19 20.67 -19.81
C ARG A 428 1.28 22.03 -20.53
N GLN A 429 2.29 22.85 -20.23
CA GLN A 429 2.44 24.19 -20.79
C GLN A 429 3.84 24.42 -21.40
N ILE A 430 3.91 24.57 -22.72
CA ILE A 430 5.16 24.83 -23.44
C ILE A 430 5.37 26.35 -23.55
N ARG A 431 6.47 26.89 -23.00
CA ARG A 431 6.79 28.32 -23.15
C ARG A 431 7.61 28.56 -24.41
N LYS A 432 7.17 29.46 -25.30
CA LYS A 432 7.85 29.81 -26.55
C LYS A 432 8.30 31.26 -26.53
N GLN A 433 9.58 31.51 -26.81
CA GLN A 433 10.11 32.86 -27.02
C GLN A 433 9.80 33.29 -28.45
N VAL A 434 9.11 34.42 -28.61
CA VAL A 434 8.69 34.94 -29.92
C VAL A 434 9.16 36.38 -30.11
N SER A 435 9.39 36.77 -31.36
CA SER A 435 9.70 38.15 -31.71
C SER A 435 8.47 39.06 -31.60
N ALA A 436 8.68 40.39 -31.49
CA ALA A 436 7.58 41.35 -31.43
C ALA A 436 6.64 41.31 -32.66
N ILE A 437 7.17 40.92 -33.83
CA ILE A 437 6.40 40.76 -35.07
C ILE A 437 5.55 39.48 -35.06
N GLU A 438 6.08 38.38 -34.53
CA GLU A 438 5.32 37.13 -34.36
C GLU A 438 4.22 37.29 -33.31
N MET A 439 4.53 37.99 -32.20
CA MET A 439 3.55 38.35 -31.17
C MET A 439 2.43 39.24 -31.74
N ALA A 440 2.73 40.20 -32.61
CA ALA A 440 1.72 41.09 -33.18
C ALA A 440 0.81 40.43 -34.23
N ASN A 441 1.27 39.37 -34.91
CA ASN A 441 0.55 38.76 -36.03
C ASN A 441 -0.37 37.59 -35.63
N GLU A 442 -0.14 36.95 -34.47
CA GLU A 442 -0.86 35.74 -34.04
C GLU A 442 -1.73 35.96 -32.80
N VAL A 443 -1.66 37.13 -32.16
CA VAL A 443 -2.53 37.51 -31.04
C VAL A 443 -3.86 38.04 -31.61
N ASP A 444 -4.65 37.14 -32.22
CA ASP A 444 -6.02 37.42 -32.69
C ASP A 444 -7.08 36.58 -31.95
N CYS A 445 -6.70 35.89 -30.86
CA CYS A 445 -7.61 35.13 -30.01
C CYS A 445 -7.76 35.81 -28.64
N GLU A 446 -8.76 36.68 -28.48
CA GLU A 446 -9.11 37.34 -27.20
C GLU A 446 -9.71 36.40 -26.13
N LEU A 447 -9.42 35.09 -26.14
CA LEU A 447 -9.98 34.11 -25.19
C LEU A 447 -8.98 33.04 -24.73
N ALA A 448 -7.69 33.35 -24.54
CA ALA A 448 -6.75 32.43 -23.88
C ALA A 448 -6.96 32.46 -22.35
N GLY A 449 -7.69 31.47 -21.83
CA GLY A 449 -7.88 31.22 -20.39
C GLY A 449 -6.77 30.37 -19.75
N ASP A 450 -7.01 29.90 -18.52
CA ASP A 450 -6.09 29.07 -17.70
C ASP A 450 -5.77 27.67 -18.29
N ASP A 451 -6.35 27.35 -19.44
CA ASP A 451 -6.24 26.11 -20.21
C ASP A 451 -5.28 26.21 -21.42
N ALA A 452 -4.57 27.33 -21.59
CA ALA A 452 -3.61 27.51 -22.67
C ALA A 452 -2.42 26.53 -22.56
N GLN A 453 -2.21 25.74 -23.63
CA GLN A 453 -1.15 24.72 -23.74
C GLN A 453 0.23 25.33 -24.10
N GLU A 454 0.26 26.57 -24.59
CA GLU A 454 1.46 27.33 -24.89
C GLU A 454 1.43 28.74 -24.26
N ILE A 455 2.55 29.20 -23.69
CA ILE A 455 2.70 30.58 -23.19
C ILE A 455 3.77 31.28 -24.02
N TRP A 456 3.38 32.32 -24.75
CA TRP A 456 4.30 33.09 -25.58
C TRP A 456 4.89 34.26 -24.79
N VAL A 457 6.22 34.41 -24.83
CA VAL A 457 6.94 35.49 -24.12
C VAL A 457 7.79 36.24 -25.14
N CYS A 458 7.74 37.58 -25.10
CA CYS A 458 8.59 38.43 -25.92
C CYS A 458 9.73 39.02 -25.06
N SER A 459 10.97 38.89 -25.51
CA SER A 459 12.13 39.45 -24.80
C SER A 459 12.13 40.98 -24.74
N THR A 460 11.40 41.63 -25.65
CA THR A 460 11.28 43.08 -25.73
C THR A 460 9.98 43.51 -25.04
N ASN A 461 10.04 44.56 -24.22
CA ASN A 461 8.83 45.10 -23.58
C ASN A 461 7.86 45.61 -24.66
N PHE A 462 6.79 44.85 -24.88
CA PHE A 462 5.80 45.07 -25.94
C PHE A 462 4.46 45.37 -25.28
N ARG A 463 3.83 46.49 -25.67
CA ARG A 463 2.58 47.00 -25.06
C ARG A 463 1.46 47.01 -26.10
N PRO A 464 0.19 46.83 -25.70
CA PRO A 464 -0.96 47.05 -26.59
C PRO A 464 -0.97 48.51 -27.08
N TYR A 465 -1.44 48.73 -28.31
CA TYR A 465 -1.54 50.08 -28.88
C TYR A 465 -2.95 50.63 -28.63
N GLU A 466 -3.11 51.56 -27.68
CA GLU A 466 -4.31 52.38 -27.53
C GLU A 466 -3.95 53.87 -27.36
N ASP A 467 -4.81 54.76 -27.86
CA ASP A 467 -4.60 56.21 -28.06
C ASP A 467 -4.44 57.06 -26.78
N ASP A 468 -4.32 56.45 -25.59
CA ASP A 468 -4.17 57.17 -24.32
C ASP A 468 -2.71 57.22 -23.86
N LEU A 469 -2.10 58.41 -23.96
CA LEU A 469 -0.69 58.72 -23.63
C LEU A 469 -0.39 58.76 -22.12
N THR A 470 -0.88 57.79 -21.35
CA THR A 470 -0.53 57.64 -19.92
C THR A 470 0.53 56.57 -19.72
N ASP A 471 1.59 56.89 -18.98
CA ASP A 471 2.78 56.04 -18.77
C ASP A 471 2.52 54.82 -17.84
N SER A 472 1.26 54.56 -17.50
CA SER A 472 0.81 53.53 -16.55
C SER A 472 0.38 52.21 -17.19
N GLN A 473 0.57 52.03 -18.50
CA GLN A 473 0.18 50.78 -19.18
C GLN A 473 1.16 49.63 -18.88
N ILE A 474 0.58 48.49 -18.52
CA ILE A 474 1.23 47.21 -18.28
C ILE A 474 1.57 46.52 -19.62
N SER A 475 2.72 45.85 -19.69
CA SER A 475 3.14 45.17 -20.92
C SER A 475 2.37 43.86 -21.14
N PHE A 476 2.40 43.29 -22.35
CA PHE A 476 1.84 41.96 -22.59
C PHE A 476 2.48 40.89 -21.69
N ASN A 477 3.77 41.04 -21.36
CA ASN A 477 4.46 40.17 -20.41
C ASN A 477 3.92 40.34 -18.97
N ASP A 478 3.43 41.52 -18.59
CA ASP A 478 2.83 41.76 -17.26
C ASP A 478 1.35 41.31 -17.21
N MET A 479 0.65 41.37 -18.34
CA MET A 479 -0.75 40.94 -18.47
C MET A 479 -0.89 39.41 -18.49
N TRP A 480 0.03 38.72 -19.19
CA TRP A 480 -0.09 37.27 -19.45
C TRP A 480 1.14 36.45 -19.03
N GLY A 481 2.27 37.10 -18.72
CA GLY A 481 3.46 36.42 -18.23
C GLY A 481 3.32 36.09 -16.75
N LYS A 482 2.92 34.85 -16.44
CA LYS A 482 3.06 34.32 -15.08
C LYS A 482 4.56 34.15 -14.77
N GLU A 483 5.03 34.74 -13.65
CA GLU A 483 6.40 34.56 -13.17
C GLU A 483 6.74 33.07 -13.09
N PRO A 484 7.97 32.66 -13.44
CA PRO A 484 8.37 31.27 -13.32
C PRO A 484 8.26 30.87 -11.84
N VAL A 485 7.29 30.01 -11.54
CA VAL A 485 7.29 29.27 -10.28
C VAL A 485 8.61 28.49 -10.27
N SER A 486 9.31 28.45 -9.13
CA SER A 486 10.50 27.62 -9.02
C SER A 486 10.18 26.20 -9.47
N ASP A 487 11.18 25.49 -10.01
CA ASP A 487 11.01 24.06 -10.24
C ASP A 487 10.48 23.41 -8.94
N PRO A 488 9.48 22.52 -9.03
CA PRO A 488 8.86 21.92 -7.86
C PRO A 488 9.93 21.18 -7.04
N PHE A 489 10.08 21.57 -5.77
CA PHE A 489 10.90 20.84 -4.83
C PHE A 489 10.05 19.75 -4.20
N HIS A 490 10.36 18.51 -4.57
CA HIS A 490 9.66 17.35 -4.07
C HIS A 490 10.26 16.89 -2.74
N TYR A 491 9.40 16.70 -1.76
CA TYR A 491 9.75 16.15 -0.47
C TYR A 491 8.93 14.89 -0.18
N PRO A 492 9.53 13.90 0.47
CA PRO A 492 8.79 12.76 0.97
C PRO A 492 7.85 13.17 2.12
N GLU A 493 6.55 12.86 2.04
CA GLU A 493 5.61 13.05 3.15
C GLU A 493 5.41 11.75 3.92
N TRP A 494 5.45 11.81 5.25
CA TRP A 494 5.11 10.67 6.08
C TRP A 494 3.61 10.39 5.99
N ASP A 495 3.24 9.24 5.46
CA ASP A 495 1.86 8.78 5.46
C ASP A 495 1.66 7.78 6.61
N TYR A 496 0.77 8.17 7.52
CA TYR A 496 0.44 7.42 8.74
C TYR A 496 -0.33 6.12 8.45
N GLN A 497 -1.05 6.00 7.32
CA GLN A 497 -1.81 4.79 6.97
C GLN A 497 -0.90 3.67 6.46
N ILE A 498 0.17 4.04 5.76
CA ILE A 498 1.16 3.09 5.21
C ILE A 498 2.45 3.04 6.03
N GLN A 499 2.54 3.84 7.11
CA GLN A 499 3.69 3.95 8.03
C GLN A 499 5.02 4.15 7.30
N LEU A 500 5.01 4.94 6.22
CA LEU A 500 6.17 5.17 5.36
C LEU A 500 6.11 6.58 4.77
N HIS A 501 7.30 7.07 4.39
CA HIS A 501 7.43 8.27 3.59
C HIS A 501 7.03 7.99 2.14
N ARG A 502 5.95 8.63 1.67
CA ARG A 502 5.60 8.66 0.25
C ARG A 502 6.62 9.54 -0.47
N PRO A 503 7.45 8.98 -1.37
CA PRO A 503 8.42 9.77 -2.12
C PRO A 503 7.68 10.80 -2.99
N ASP A 504 8.25 12.01 -3.04
CA ASP A 504 7.80 13.13 -3.89
C ASP A 504 6.35 13.60 -3.71
N TRP A 505 5.73 13.24 -2.59
CA TRP A 505 4.32 13.47 -2.31
C TRP A 505 3.99 14.91 -1.98
N VAL A 506 4.88 15.59 -1.24
CA VAL A 506 4.76 17.03 -1.00
C VAL A 506 5.53 17.77 -2.07
N THR A 507 4.84 18.67 -2.76
CA THR A 507 5.46 19.59 -3.71
C THR A 507 5.54 20.97 -3.09
N VAL A 508 6.76 21.45 -2.83
CA VAL A 508 7.00 22.81 -2.35
C VAL A 508 7.35 23.68 -3.55
N TYR A 509 6.53 24.71 -3.75
CA TYR A 509 6.82 25.78 -4.69
C TYR A 509 7.46 26.93 -3.92
N GLU A 510 8.73 27.20 -4.20
CA GLU A 510 9.42 28.34 -3.61
C GLU A 510 8.91 29.61 -4.29
N HIS A 511 8.22 30.44 -3.51
CA HIS A 511 7.80 31.76 -3.94
C HIS A 511 8.75 32.78 -3.32
N ARG A 512 9.39 33.59 -4.16
CA ARG A 512 10.12 34.76 -3.66
C ARG A 512 9.10 35.85 -3.32
N PRO A 513 8.98 36.26 -2.04
CA PRO A 513 8.07 37.34 -1.71
C PRO A 513 8.53 38.63 -2.40
N LYS A 514 7.56 39.43 -2.88
CA LYS A 514 7.85 40.77 -3.39
C LYS A 514 8.43 41.62 -2.25
N ARG A 515 9.38 42.50 -2.56
CA ARG A 515 9.85 43.50 -1.58
C ARG A 515 8.66 44.39 -1.21
N GLY A 516 8.19 44.27 0.03
CA GLY A 516 7.12 45.10 0.59
C GLY A 516 7.63 46.44 1.11
N ASP A 517 6.68 47.30 1.49
CA ASP A 517 6.96 48.60 2.10
C ASP A 517 7.30 48.45 3.61
N PRO A 518 8.49 48.86 4.07
CA PRO A 518 8.89 48.77 5.48
C PRO A 518 7.97 49.56 6.42
N GLU A 519 7.34 50.64 5.97
CA GLU A 519 6.52 51.50 6.84
C GLU A 519 5.30 50.78 7.41
N GLN A 520 4.76 49.80 6.68
CA GLN A 520 3.64 48.96 7.14
C GLN A 520 4.03 48.08 8.33
N ILE A 521 5.28 47.60 8.37
CA ILE A 521 5.79 46.77 9.47
C ILE A 521 5.93 47.62 10.74
N ASP A 522 6.50 48.82 10.61
CA ASP A 522 6.67 49.75 11.73
C ASP A 522 5.32 50.16 12.34
N GLN A 523 4.30 50.35 11.51
CA GLN A 523 2.96 50.70 11.96
C GLN A 523 2.28 49.57 12.74
N ILE A 524 2.41 48.32 12.27
CA ILE A 524 1.91 47.12 12.96
C ILE A 524 2.64 46.94 14.31
N LEU A 525 3.96 47.12 14.34
CA LEU A 525 4.75 47.01 15.57
C LEU A 525 4.37 48.09 16.60
N LEU A 526 4.02 49.29 16.14
CA LEU A 526 3.50 50.37 16.99
C LEU A 526 2.12 50.04 17.57
N GLU A 527 1.20 49.55 16.74
CA GLU A 527 -0.16 49.20 17.14
C GLU A 527 -0.19 48.07 18.18
N TYR A 528 0.62 47.02 17.95
CA TYR A 528 0.66 45.83 18.80
C TYR A 528 1.79 45.84 19.84
N ARG A 529 2.38 47.00 20.11
CA ARG A 529 3.45 47.19 21.09
C ARG A 529 3.15 46.56 22.48
N PRO A 530 1.93 46.62 23.04
CA PRO A 530 1.62 45.97 24.32
C PRO A 530 1.70 44.44 24.26
N ILE A 531 1.31 43.84 23.13
CA ILE A 531 1.34 42.38 22.93
C ILE A 531 2.80 41.91 22.79
N ALA A 532 3.61 42.62 22.00
CA ALA A 532 5.04 42.33 21.85
C ALA A 532 5.77 42.40 23.21
N HIS A 533 5.42 43.37 24.06
CA HIS A 533 5.99 43.50 25.41
C HIS A 533 5.63 42.33 26.33
N ARG A 534 4.40 41.82 26.21
CA ARG A 534 3.90 40.67 26.99
C ARG A 534 4.51 39.34 26.52
N ILE A 535 4.68 39.16 25.21
CA ILE A 535 5.41 38.01 24.65
C ILE A 535 6.86 38.03 25.12
N LYS A 536 7.51 39.20 25.10
CA LYS A 536 8.88 39.35 25.62
C LYS A 536 8.99 38.98 27.10
N GLN A 537 8.05 39.44 27.94
CA GLN A 537 8.01 39.05 29.35
C GLN A 537 7.81 37.54 29.56
N ILE A 538 6.97 36.89 28.75
CA ILE A 538 6.75 35.45 28.81
C ILE A 538 8.01 34.69 28.38
N ILE A 539 8.71 35.15 27.34
CA ILE A 539 9.97 34.56 26.88
C ILE A 539 11.07 34.76 27.93
N ASP A 540 11.17 35.95 28.52
CA ASP A 540 12.13 36.25 29.58
C ASP A 540 11.85 35.39 30.84
N LEU A 541 10.58 35.11 31.16
CA LEU A 541 10.16 34.17 32.23
C LEU A 541 10.39 32.70 31.89
N LEU A 542 10.36 32.34 30.60
CA LEU A 542 10.64 30.98 30.08
C LEU A 542 12.13 30.72 29.89
N THR A 543 12.98 31.74 30.01
CA THR A 543 14.42 31.58 29.95
C THR A 543 14.87 30.94 31.26
N PRO A 544 15.34 29.67 31.28
CA PRO A 544 15.66 29.01 32.54
C PRO A 544 16.84 29.71 33.22
N GLU A 545 16.61 30.32 34.38
CA GLU A 545 17.67 30.55 35.36
C GLU A 545 18.11 29.18 35.89
N GLY A 546 19.28 28.68 35.48
CA GLY A 546 19.94 27.58 36.21
C GLY A 546 20.41 26.32 35.46
N VAL A 547 20.62 26.34 34.13
CA VAL A 547 21.39 25.25 33.48
C VAL A 547 22.74 25.79 33.02
N GLN A 548 23.74 25.73 33.91
CA GLN A 548 25.11 26.07 33.55
C GLN A 548 25.73 24.87 32.81
N ARG A 549 26.11 25.07 31.55
CA ARG A 549 26.80 24.06 30.74
C ARG A 549 28.28 24.07 31.08
N ILE A 550 28.74 23.04 31.78
CA ILE A 550 30.17 22.86 32.07
C ILE A 550 30.78 22.04 30.93
N ARG A 551 31.68 22.68 30.17
CA ARG A 551 32.35 22.13 28.98
C ARG A 551 33.74 21.59 29.30
N ASN A 552 34.34 20.86 28.37
CA ASN A 552 35.69 20.28 28.48
C ASN A 552 35.82 19.31 29.66
N MET A 553 34.85 18.42 29.81
CA MET A 553 34.94 17.30 30.74
C MET A 553 35.42 16.05 30.00
N GLU A 554 36.11 15.18 30.72
CA GLU A 554 36.49 13.85 30.22
C GLU A 554 35.31 12.87 30.36
N ASP A 555 34.54 13.01 31.44
CA ASP A 555 33.38 12.19 31.77
C ASP A 555 32.15 13.09 32.00
N GLY A 556 31.32 13.22 30.97
CA GLY A 556 30.16 14.11 30.93
C GLY A 556 29.00 13.44 30.21
N ASP A 557 27.78 13.84 30.55
CA ASP A 557 26.55 13.17 30.11
C ASP A 557 26.25 13.37 28.61
N GLU A 558 26.81 14.42 27.99
CA GLU A 558 26.64 14.74 26.57
C GLU A 558 27.98 15.00 25.88
N ILE A 559 28.07 14.74 24.57
CA ILE A 559 29.27 15.01 23.76
C ILE A 559 29.26 16.49 23.32
N ASP A 560 30.36 17.22 23.56
CA ASP A 560 30.57 18.54 22.96
C ASP A 560 31.13 18.35 21.54
N ILE A 561 30.26 18.55 20.55
CA ILE A 561 30.58 18.32 19.14
C ILE A 561 31.80 19.13 18.69
N ASN A 562 32.00 20.35 19.20
CA ASN A 562 33.16 21.15 18.80
C ASN A 562 34.47 20.55 19.32
N ALA A 563 34.50 20.15 20.59
CA ALA A 563 35.66 19.49 21.18
C ALA A 563 35.95 18.13 20.54
N ALA A 564 34.91 17.38 20.15
CA ALA A 564 35.04 16.13 19.42
C ALA A 564 35.60 16.34 18.00
N VAL A 565 35.15 17.39 17.30
CA VAL A 565 35.68 17.75 15.98
C VAL A 565 37.15 18.16 16.08
N ASP A 566 37.52 18.97 17.08
CA ASP A 566 38.92 19.38 17.31
C ASP A 566 39.81 18.18 17.66
N ALA A 567 39.33 17.24 18.48
CA ALA A 567 40.04 15.99 18.77
C ALA A 567 40.24 15.14 17.51
N MET A 568 39.22 15.08 16.63
CA MET A 568 39.33 14.37 15.35
C MET A 568 40.28 15.05 14.37
N ILE A 569 40.35 16.39 14.37
CA ILE A 569 41.34 17.16 13.60
C ILE A 569 42.75 16.85 14.12
N ALA A 570 42.96 16.89 15.44
CA ALA A 570 44.26 16.58 16.05
C ALA A 570 44.75 15.16 15.72
N ILE A 571 43.85 14.16 15.81
CA ILE A 571 44.15 12.77 15.40
C ILE A 571 44.59 12.71 13.94
N ARG A 572 43.88 13.41 13.05
CA ARG A 572 44.23 13.46 11.61
C ARG A 572 45.52 14.21 11.33
N MET A 573 45.92 15.14 12.18
CA MET A 573 47.21 15.84 12.10
C MET A 573 48.36 15.06 12.77
N GLY A 574 48.09 13.91 13.40
CA GLY A 574 49.09 13.11 14.11
C GLY A 574 49.48 13.70 15.48
N GLU A 575 48.68 14.63 16.00
CA GLU A 575 48.87 15.25 17.31
C GLU A 575 48.08 14.48 18.38
N GLN A 576 48.48 14.62 19.65
CA GLN A 576 47.78 13.98 20.76
C GLN A 576 46.45 14.72 21.03
N PRO A 577 45.28 14.09 20.86
CA PRO A 577 44.00 14.75 21.04
C PRO A 577 43.70 15.02 22.53
N ASN A 578 42.98 16.09 22.80
CA ASN A 578 42.46 16.37 24.12
C ASN A 578 41.31 15.38 24.44
N PRO A 579 41.40 14.56 25.50
CA PRO A 579 40.37 13.57 25.83
C PRO A 579 39.06 14.20 26.35
N ARG A 580 39.04 15.51 26.62
CA ARG A 580 37.91 16.22 27.21
C ARG A 580 36.84 16.63 26.19
N ILE A 581 36.19 15.65 25.57
CA ILE A 581 35.22 15.85 24.49
C ILE A 581 33.75 15.86 24.96
N THR A 582 33.51 15.80 26.28
CA THR A 582 32.17 15.74 26.86
C THR A 582 31.83 17.00 27.66
N MET A 583 30.53 17.18 27.92
CA MET A 583 29.96 18.27 28.69
C MET A 583 28.86 17.75 29.61
N ARG A 584 28.63 18.45 30.72
CA ARG A 584 27.60 18.12 31.70
C ARG A 584 26.68 19.31 31.93
N ARG A 585 25.40 19.01 32.14
CA ARG A 585 24.41 20.00 32.58
C ARG A 585 24.38 19.96 34.11
N SER A 586 24.75 21.03 34.79
CA SER A 586 24.49 21.15 36.24
C SER A 586 23.21 21.95 36.44
N GLU A 587 22.26 21.34 37.14
CA GLU A 587 21.16 22.05 37.77
C GLU A 587 21.71 22.65 39.07
N GLU A 588 21.60 23.95 39.25
CA GLU A 588 21.86 24.61 40.54
C GLU A 588 20.58 24.75 41.35
#